data_AF-A0A2N9H6Q8-F1
#
_entry.id   AF-A0A2N9H6Q8-F1
#
_cell.length_a   1.000
_cell.length_b   1.000
_cell.length_c   1.000
_cell.angle_alpha   90.00
_cell.angle_beta   90.00
_cell.angle_gamma   90.00
#
_symmetry.space_group_name_H-M   'P 1'
#
loop_
_entity.id
_entity.type
_entity.pdbx_description
1 polymer ?
#
loop_
_entity_poly.entity_id
_entity_poly.type
_entity_poly.pdbx_seq_one_letter_code
_entity_poly.pdbx_strand_id
1 'polypeptide(L)' 'MTPMEVCEGLGLFDLKNRKWHIQGTCALRGDGLYEGLDWLAGTLKEMKAAGYSSVGTSSF' A
#
# COMPACT_ATOMS: atom_id res chain seq x y z
N MET A 1 -1.85 -17.77 8.45
CA MET A 1 -2.77 -16.71 8.01
C MET A 1 -2.52 -16.47 6.54
N THR A 2 -3.57 -16.60 5.74
CA THR A 2 -3.49 -16.35 4.30
C THR A 2 -3.60 -14.84 4.05
N PRO A 3 -3.05 -14.32 2.94
CA PRO A 3 -3.24 -12.92 2.56
C PRO A 3 -4.72 -12.54 2.43
N MET A 4 -5.58 -13.48 1.99
CA MET A 4 -7.01 -13.24 1.82
C MET A 4 -7.73 -12.97 3.15
N GLU A 5 -7.45 -13.77 4.18
CA GLU A 5 -8.00 -13.55 5.53
C GLU A 5 -7.61 -12.17 6.10
N VAL A 6 -6.39 -11.72 5.82
CA VAL A 6 -5.93 -10.38 6.24
C VAL A 6 -6.62 -9.28 5.44
N CYS A 7 -6.79 -9.45 4.13
CA CYS A 7 -7.51 -8.51 3.27
C CYS A 7 -8.95 -8.30 3.73
N GLU A 8 -9.64 -9.40 4.06
CA GLU A 8 -11.00 -9.37 4.57
C GLU A 8 -11.06 -8.74 5.97
N GLY A 9 -10.19 -9.17 6.89
CA GLY A 9 -10.16 -8.64 8.26
C GLY A 9 -9.83 -7.14 8.36
N LEU A 10 -9.11 -6.60 7.38
CA LEU A 10 -8.78 -5.17 7.29
C LEU A 10 -9.71 -4.38 6.36
N GLY A 11 -10.69 -5.02 5.71
CA GLY A 11 -11.62 -4.36 4.79
C GLY A 11 -10.93 -3.73 3.59
N LEU A 12 -9.84 -4.34 3.07
CA LEU A 12 -9.08 -3.75 1.97
C LEU A 12 -9.89 -3.64 0.67
N PHE A 13 -10.85 -4.56 0.47
CA PHE A 13 -11.74 -4.54 -0.69
C PHE A 13 -12.67 -3.32 -0.75
N ASP A 14 -12.97 -2.71 0.40
CA ASP A 14 -13.82 -1.50 0.49
C ASP A 14 -13.07 -0.21 0.14
N LEU A 15 -11.74 -0.26 0.13
CA LEU A 15 -10.88 0.89 -0.19
C LEU A 15 -10.80 1.14 -1.69
N LYS A 16 -11.81 1.82 -2.25
CA LYS A 16 -11.88 2.14 -3.68
C LYS A 16 -11.10 3.40 -4.09
N ASN A 17 -10.81 4.29 -3.15
CA ASN A 17 -10.20 5.61 -3.42
C ASN A 17 -8.69 5.66 -3.16
N ARG A 18 -8.05 4.53 -2.84
CA ARG A 18 -6.60 4.45 -2.62
C ARG A 18 -6.08 3.11 -3.08
N LYS A 19 -4.90 3.11 -3.70
CA LYS A 19 -4.17 1.88 -4.01
C LYS A 19 -3.72 1.22 -2.72
N TRP A 20 -3.82 -0.11 -2.65
CA TRP A 20 -3.39 -0.92 -1.53
C TRP A 20 -2.69 -2.18 -2.06
N HIS A 21 -1.83 -2.77 -1.21
CA HIS A 21 -1.10 -4.00 -1.48
C HIS A 21 -0.88 -4.74 -0.18
N ILE A 22 -0.89 -6.06 -0.24
CA ILE A 22 -0.55 -6.92 0.88
C ILE A 22 0.68 -7.74 0.52
N GLN A 23 1.69 -7.68 1.39
CA GLN A 23 2.93 -8.40 1.22
C GLN A 23 3.21 -9.22 2.47
N GLY A 24 3.29 -10.53 2.32
CA GLY A 24 3.79 -11.39 3.38
C GLY A 24 5.25 -11.07 3.65
N THR A 25 5.63 -10.83 4.91
CA THR A 25 6.99 -10.47 5.27
C THR A 25 7.44 -11.13 6.57
N CYS A 26 8.75 -11.43 6.65
CA CYS A 26 9.42 -11.78 7.89
C CYS A 26 10.52 -10.76 8.16
N ALA A 27 10.29 -9.84 9.10
CA ALA A 27 11.22 -8.74 9.39
C ALA A 27 12.62 -9.22 9.83
N LEU A 28 12.72 -10.34 10.55
CA LEU A 28 14.01 -10.88 11.01
C LEU A 28 14.84 -11.49 9.88
N ARG A 29 14.18 -12.04 8.86
CA ARG A 29 14.83 -12.69 7.71
C ARG A 29 14.98 -11.74 6.52
N GLY A 30 14.22 -10.64 6.52
CA GLY A 30 14.15 -9.69 5.41
C GLY A 30 13.21 -10.13 4.28
N ASP A 31 12.56 -11.30 4.40
CA ASP A 31 11.67 -11.83 3.38
C ASP A 31 10.51 -10.85 3.11
N GLY A 32 10.21 -10.56 1.84
CA GLY A 32 9.07 -9.73 1.44
C GLY A 32 9.24 -8.22 1.61
N LEU A 33 10.33 -7.74 2.22
CA LEU A 33 10.54 -6.30 2.41
C LEU A 33 10.82 -5.58 1.10
N TYR A 34 11.67 -6.17 0.25
CA TYR A 34 12.03 -5.56 -1.03
C TYR A 34 10.83 -5.47 -1.96
N GLU A 35 10.03 -6.53 -2.06
CA GLU A 35 8.83 -6.59 -2.89
C GLU A 35 7.78 -5.58 -2.42
N GLY A 36 7.58 -5.46 -1.10
CA GLY A 36 6.66 -4.49 -0.53
C GLY A 36 7.09 -3.04 -0.77
N LEU A 37 8.39 -2.77 -0.63
CA LEU A 37 8.97 -1.43 -0.84
C LEU A 37 9.03 -1.06 -2.33
N ASP A 38 9.31 -2.01 -3.22
CA ASP A 38 9.29 -1.80 -4.67
C ASP A 38 7.89 -1.43 -5.16
N TRP A 39 6.86 -2.15 -4.71
CA TRP A 39 5.48 -1.80 -4.99
C TRP A 39 5.12 -0.39 -4.51
N LEU A 40 5.54 -0.04 -3.30
CA LEU A 40 5.30 1.30 -2.74
C LEU A 40 5.97 2.38 -3.58
N ALA A 41 7.25 2.20 -3.93
CA ALA A 41 8.00 3.14 -4.75
C ALA A 41 7.38 3.32 -6.15
N GLY A 42 7.00 2.22 -6.80
CA GLY A 42 6.28 2.24 -8.08
C GLY A 42 4.95 2.98 -7.99
N THR A 43 4.16 2.66 -6.97
CA THR A 43 2.86 3.31 -6.72
C THR A 43 2.98 4.81 -6.50
N LEU A 44 3.95 5.25 -5.69
CA LEU A 44 4.19 6.67 -5.44
C LEU A 44 4.68 7.40 -6.70
N LYS A 45 5.53 6.76 -7.51
CA LYS A 45 5.99 7.31 -8.79
C LYS A 45 4.82 7.51 -9.76
N GLU A 46 3.92 6.53 -9.85
CA GLU A 46 2.68 6.64 -10.64
C GLU A 46 1.76 7.74 -10.13
N MET A 47 1.56 7.83 -8.81
CA MET A 47 0.74 8.90 -8.21
C MET A 47 1.30 10.29 -8.51
N LYS A 48 2.63 10.46 -8.41
CA LYS A 48 3.30 11.71 -8.78
C LYS A 48 3.12 12.03 -10.26
N ALA A 49 3.25 11.04 -11.14
CA ALA A 49 3.06 11.21 -12.58
C ALA A 49 1.61 11.55 -12.95
N ALA A 50 0.63 11.01 -12.21
CA ALA A 50 -0.79 11.29 -12.37
C ALA A 50 -1.22 12.68 -11.85
N GLY A 51 -0.28 13.50 -11.35
CA GLY A 51 -0.59 14.84 -10.85
C GLY A 51 -1.36 14.86 -9.52
N TYR A 52 -1.28 13.80 -8.72
CA TYR A 52 -1.85 13.79 -7.38
C TYR A 52 -1.03 14.75 -6.48
N SER A 53 -1.43 16.02 -6.44
CA SER A 53 -0.91 16.98 -5.46
C SER A 53 -1.31 16.51 -4.07
N SER A 54 -0.34 15.99 -3.32
CA SER A 54 -0.48 15.78 -1.87
C SER A 54 -0.52 17.12 -1.15
N VAL A 55 -1.54 17.94 -1.43
CA VAL A 55 -2.02 18.96 -0.52
C VAL A 55 -3.40 18.49 -0.13
N GLY A 56 -3.43 17.58 0.84
CA GLY A 56 -4.55 17.58 1.76
C GLY A 56 -4.48 18.93 2.47
N THR A 57 -5.35 19.85 2.07
CA THR A 57 -5.70 21.02 2.89
C THR A 57 -6.20 20.49 4.22
N SER A 58 -5.32 20.39 5.20
CA SER A 58 -5.71 20.36 6.60
C SER A 58 -6.28 21.74 6.93
N SER A 59 -7.56 21.93 6.60
CA SER A 59 -8.34 23.03 7.15
C SER A 59 -8.76 22.63 8.55
N PHE A 60 -7.97 23.07 9.53
CA PHE A 60 -8.43 23.40 10.87
C PHE A 60 -8.14 24.88 11.09
#